data_AF-R6XPX7-F1
#
_entry.id   AF-R6XPX7-F1
#
_cell.length_a   1.000
_cell.length_b   1.000
_cell.length_c   1.000
_cell.angle_alpha   90.00
_cell.angle_beta   90.00
_cell.angle_gamma   90.00
#
_symmetry.space_group_name_H-M   'P 1'
#
loop_
_entity.id
_entity.type
_entity.pdbx_description
1 polymer ?
#
loop_
_entity_poly.entity_id
_entity_poly.type
_entity_poly.pdbx_seq_one_letter_code
_entity_poly.pdbx_strand_id
1 'polypeptide(L)'
;MSQWKFGKFETEIDFTDVDFLDRIDEGKQLMQEAENHVLKVGKNSDIIRSQCEVFYAFFDHVFGREAREAMFEGKTSLMLCVKASESLSAFEHQEAEKIGSTYKKYEVQNHGNRQQRRAYNKQNRKKGHK
;
A
#
# COMPACT_ATOMS: atom_id res chain seq x y z
N MET A 1 1.41 7.44 -11.37
CA MET A 1 2.42 8.06 -10.49
C MET A 1 1.77 9.07 -9.54
N SER A 2 1.89 8.82 -8.24
CA SER A 2 1.47 9.73 -7.17
C SER A 2 2.61 9.91 -6.18
N GLN A 3 2.76 11.12 -5.64
CA GLN A 3 3.86 11.45 -4.74
C GLN A 3 3.55 10.95 -3.32
N TRP A 4 4.44 10.13 -2.77
CA TRP A 4 4.39 9.68 -1.38
C TRP A 4 5.50 10.34 -0.57
N LYS A 5 5.19 10.66 0.69
CA LYS A 5 6.08 11.37 1.59
C LYS A 5 6.02 10.81 2.99
N PHE A 6 7.19 10.60 3.58
CA PHE A 6 7.35 10.26 4.98
C PHE A 6 8.55 10.99 5.58
N GLY A 7 8.30 11.86 6.55
CA GLY A 7 9.33 12.74 7.10
C GLY A 7 9.90 13.67 6.02
N LYS A 8 11.21 13.58 5.76
CA LYS A 8 11.92 14.32 4.70
C LYS A 8 12.05 13.53 3.39
N PHE A 9 11.75 12.24 3.42
CA PHE A 9 11.78 11.41 2.23
C PHE A 9 10.51 11.62 1.41
N GLU A 10 10.69 11.85 0.12
CA GLU A 10 9.62 12.13 -0.82
C GLU A 10 9.98 11.50 -2.16
N THR A 11 9.08 10.69 -2.69
CA THR A 11 9.31 9.94 -3.94
C THR A 11 8.02 9.77 -4.72
N GLU A 12 8.15 9.57 -6.02
CA GLU A 12 7.02 9.16 -6.87
C GLU A 12 6.84 7.65 -6.79
N ILE A 13 5.58 7.23 -6.61
CA ILE A 13 5.19 5.83 -6.53
C ILE A 13 4.17 5.55 -7.64
N ASP A 14 4.32 4.40 -8.29
CA ASP A 14 3.37 3.90 -9.27
C ASP A 14 2.98 2.45 -8.98
N PHE A 15 1.80 2.26 -8.40
CA PHE A 15 1.25 0.91 -8.17
C PHE A 15 0.67 0.25 -9.43
N THR A 16 0.85 0.86 -10.60
CA THR A 16 0.55 0.24 -11.91
C THR A 16 1.80 -0.14 -12.68
N ASP A 17 2.99 0.26 -12.20
CA ASP A 17 4.28 -0.16 -12.74
C ASP A 17 4.64 -1.54 -12.19
N VAL A 18 4.80 -2.51 -13.09
CA VAL A 18 5.13 -3.90 -12.75
C VAL A 18 6.49 -3.97 -12.04
N ASP A 19 7.49 -3.21 -12.49
CA ASP A 19 8.83 -3.24 -11.89
C ASP A 19 8.82 -2.64 -10.47
N PHE A 20 7.88 -1.75 -10.17
CA PHE A 20 7.70 -1.21 -8.82
C PHE A 20 6.95 -2.20 -7.92
N LEU A 21 5.92 -2.88 -8.43
CA LEU A 21 5.19 -3.91 -7.71
C LEU A 21 6.10 -5.10 -7.37
N ASP A 22 6.91 -5.56 -8.32
CA ASP A 22 7.87 -6.64 -8.10
C ASP A 22 8.86 -6.28 -6.98
N ARG A 23 9.36 -5.04 -6.95
CA ARG A 23 10.22 -4.55 -5.85
C ARG A 23 9.52 -4.57 -4.50
N ILE A 24 8.23 -4.20 -4.43
CA ILE A 24 7.46 -4.28 -3.18
C ILE A 24 7.32 -5.73 -2.72
N ASP A 25 6.98 -6.64 -3.64
CA ASP A 25 6.75 -8.04 -3.30
C ASP A 25 8.04 -8.75 -2.89
N GLU A 26 9.15 -8.53 -3.60
CA GLU A 26 10.48 -8.96 -3.17
C GLU A 26 10.86 -8.38 -1.81
N GLY A 27 10.60 -7.08 -1.59
CA GLY A 27 10.84 -6.43 -0.30
C GLY A 27 10.06 -7.10 0.83
N LYS A 28 8.79 -7.44 0.63
CA LYS A 28 7.95 -8.16 1.60
C LYS A 28 8.50 -9.57 1.87
N GLN A 29 9.00 -10.27 0.86
CA GLN A 29 9.64 -11.58 1.03
C GLN A 29 10.92 -11.47 1.87
N LEU A 30 11.80 -10.51 1.54
CA LEU A 30 13.01 -10.24 2.32
C LEU A 30 12.67 -9.89 3.79
N MET A 31 11.60 -9.14 4.00
CA MET A 31 11.11 -8.82 5.34
C MET A 31 10.73 -10.08 6.12
N GLN A 32 9.95 -10.99 5.51
CA GLN A 32 9.55 -12.26 6.13
C GLN A 32 10.75 -13.16 6.43
N GLU A 33 11.74 -13.20 5.55
CA GLU A 33 12.98 -13.94 5.77
C GLU A 33 13.77 -13.34 6.95
N ALA A 34 13.91 -12.01 6.98
CA ALA A 34 14.63 -11.29 8.03
C ALA A 34 13.95 -11.41 9.40
N GLU A 35 12.62 -11.51 9.46
CA GLU A 35 11.87 -11.76 10.71
C GLU A 35 12.31 -13.04 11.42
N ASN A 36 12.72 -14.08 10.68
CA ASN A 36 13.22 -15.32 11.27
C ASN A 36 14.55 -15.14 12.02
N HIS A 37 15.30 -14.09 11.68
CA HIS A 37 16.59 -13.75 12.26
C HIS A 37 16.51 -12.67 13.34
N VAL A 38 15.32 -12.15 13.64
CA VAL A 38 15.10 -11.19 14.72
C VAL A 38 15.47 -11.82 16.06
N LEU A 39 16.20 -11.05 16.88
CA LEU A 39 16.60 -11.49 18.21
C LEU A 39 15.36 -11.63 19.11
N LYS A 40 15.23 -12.78 19.76
CA LYS A 40 14.10 -13.07 20.68
C LYS A 40 14.48 -12.96 22.15
N VAL A 41 15.77 -12.90 22.45
CA VAL A 41 16.34 -12.88 23.81
C VAL A 41 17.50 -11.90 23.89
N GLY A 42 17.80 -11.44 25.10
CA GLY A 42 18.87 -10.49 25.36
C GLY A 42 18.34 -9.11 25.73
N LYS A 43 19.15 -8.07 25.49
CA LYS A 43 18.80 -6.70 25.84
C LYS A 43 17.67 -6.20 24.94
N ASN A 44 16.63 -5.61 25.53
CA ASN A 44 15.49 -5.06 24.78
C ASN A 44 15.91 -4.10 23.66
N SER A 45 16.98 -3.31 23.84
CA SER A 45 17.47 -2.42 22.78
C SER A 45 17.97 -3.17 21.55
N ASP A 46 18.55 -4.35 21.74
CA ASP A 46 19.12 -5.14 20.65
C ASP A 46 18.02 -5.91 19.92
N ILE A 47 17.01 -6.38 20.66
CA ILE A 47 15.75 -6.90 20.11
C ILE A 47 15.08 -5.83 19.22
N ILE A 48 14.84 -4.63 19.77
CA ILE A 48 14.22 -3.52 19.02
C ILE A 48 15.06 -3.13 17.81
N ARG A 49 16.40 -3.06 17.93
CA ARG A 49 17.27 -2.76 16.79
C ARG A 49 17.13 -3.81 15.69
N SER A 50 17.14 -5.10 16.05
CA SER A 50 16.95 -6.18 15.07
C SER A 50 15.60 -6.11 14.36
N GLN A 51 14.53 -5.68 15.05
CA GLN A 51 13.24 -5.44 14.43
C GLN A 51 13.26 -4.23 13.49
N CYS A 52 13.94 -3.13 13.85
CA CYS A 52 14.08 -1.98 12.95
C CYS A 52 14.85 -2.33 11.66
N GLU A 53 15.89 -3.17 11.74
CA GLU A 53 16.65 -3.60 10.55
C GLU A 53 15.78 -4.33 9.52
N VAL A 54 14.77 -5.08 9.97
CA VAL A 54 13.79 -5.73 9.08
C VAL A 54 13.04 -4.69 8.23
N PHE A 55 12.56 -3.61 8.85
CA PHE A 55 11.89 -2.52 8.14
C PHE A 55 12.87 -1.72 7.25
N TYR A 56 14.10 -1.49 7.72
CA TYR A 56 15.10 -0.78 6.93
C TYR A 56 15.46 -1.54 5.66
N ALA A 57 15.64 -2.85 5.74
CA ALA A 57 15.90 -3.68 4.57
C ALA A 57 14.75 -3.59 3.54
N PHE A 58 13.50 -3.61 4.00
CA PHE A 58 12.34 -3.40 3.14
C PHE A 58 12.40 -2.03 2.42
N PHE A 59 12.54 -0.93 3.17
CA PHE A 59 12.54 0.41 2.58
C PHE A 59 13.74 0.66 1.67
N ASP A 60 14.93 0.17 2.03
CA ASP A 60 16.12 0.28 1.20
C ASP A 60 16.03 -0.56 -0.08
N HIS A 61 15.33 -1.69 -0.06
CA HIS A 61 15.08 -2.50 -1.26
C HIS A 61 14.10 -1.80 -2.21
N VAL A 62 12.97 -1.34 -1.69
CA VAL A 62 11.91 -0.73 -2.51
C VAL A 62 12.34 0.62 -3.09
N PHE A 63 12.98 1.46 -2.28
CA PHE A 63 13.27 2.86 -2.60
C PHE A 63 14.77 3.17 -2.81
N GLY A 64 15.65 2.19 -2.58
CA GLY A 64 17.11 2.33 -2.72
C GLY A 64 17.85 2.55 -1.39
N ARG A 65 19.16 2.27 -1.38
CA ARG A 65 20.01 2.16 -0.17
C ARG A 65 20.08 3.39 0.75
N GLU A 66 19.65 4.56 0.29
CA GLU A 66 19.65 5.81 1.08
C GLU A 66 18.27 6.14 1.67
N ALA A 67 17.24 5.35 1.34
CA ALA A 67 15.86 5.61 1.74
C ALA A 67 15.71 5.65 3.27
N ARG A 68 16.29 4.68 3.99
CA ARG A 68 16.17 4.65 5.45
C ARG A 68 16.75 5.90 6.12
N GLU A 69 17.87 6.42 5.63
CA GLU A 69 18.51 7.58 6.25
C GLU A 69 17.65 8.83 6.04
N ALA A 70 17.11 9.00 4.83
CA ALA A 70 16.19 10.09 4.53
C ALA A 70 14.84 9.99 5.27
N MET A 71 14.32 8.77 5.45
CA MET A 71 13.04 8.50 6.11
C MET A 71 13.12 8.61 7.63
N PHE A 72 14.19 8.09 8.23
CA PHE A 72 14.31 7.92 9.68
C PHE A 72 15.32 8.86 10.34
N GLU A 73 16.14 9.59 9.56
CA GLU A 73 17.12 10.57 10.03
C GLU A 73 18.05 9.98 11.12
N GLY A 74 18.58 8.78 10.88
CA GLY A 74 19.43 8.04 11.80
C GLY A 74 18.73 7.51 13.07
N LYS A 75 17.41 7.66 13.21
CA LYS A 75 16.67 7.21 14.40
C LYS A 75 16.33 5.73 14.34
N THR A 76 16.84 4.96 15.30
CA THR A 76 16.39 3.58 15.55
C THR A 76 15.14 3.56 16.44
N SER A 77 13.96 3.68 15.83
CA SER A 77 12.67 3.65 16.53
C SER A 77 11.68 2.73 15.84
N LEU A 78 11.31 1.63 16.50
CA LEU A 78 10.35 0.66 15.98
C LEU A 78 9.00 1.31 15.65
N MET A 79 8.51 2.17 16.52
CA MET A 79 7.24 2.86 16.30
C MET A 79 7.30 3.79 15.08
N LEU A 80 8.46 4.37 14.78
CA LEU A 80 8.64 5.17 13.57
C LEU A 80 8.63 4.28 12.31
N CYS A 81 9.24 3.10 12.38
CA CYS A 81 9.21 2.11 11.30
C CYS A 81 7.79 1.61 11.01
N VAL A 82 7.02 1.32 12.06
CA VAL A 82 5.61 0.92 11.95
C VAL A 82 4.79 2.04 11.29
N LYS A 83 4.94 3.29 11.75
CA LYS A 83 4.25 4.45 11.15
C LYS A 83 4.59 4.66 9.67
N ALA A 84 5.84 4.44 9.28
CA ALA A 84 6.25 4.51 7.87
C ALA A 84 5.52 3.44 7.05
N SER A 85 5.46 2.22 7.57
CA SER A 85 4.80 1.08 6.93
C SER A 85 3.29 1.29 6.80
N GLU A 86 2.64 1.75 7.88
CA GLU A 86 1.22 2.12 7.87
C GLU A 86 0.94 3.25 6.87
N SER A 87 1.81 4.26 6.81
CA SER A 87 1.66 5.37 5.86
C SER A 87 1.78 4.91 4.41
N LEU A 88 2.69 3.98 4.10
CA LEU A 88 2.82 3.42 2.76
C LEU A 88 1.62 2.56 2.39
N SER A 89 1.15 1.69 3.29
CA SER A 89 -0.03 0.84 3.08
C SER A 89 -1.31 1.66 2.89
N ALA A 90 -1.50 2.72 3.69
CA ALA A 90 -2.63 3.63 3.51
C ALA A 90 -2.60 4.31 2.14
N PHE A 91 -1.42 4.66 1.65
CA PHE A 91 -1.24 5.24 0.33
C PHE A 91 -1.52 4.24 -0.79
N GLU A 92 -1.04 3.00 -0.67
CA GLU A 92 -1.38 1.88 -1.58
C GLU A 92 -2.90 1.70 -1.71
N HIS A 93 -3.62 1.65 -0.58
CA HIS A 93 -5.08 1.56 -0.59
C HIS A 93 -5.75 2.75 -1.28
N GLN A 94 -5.26 3.97 -1.03
CA GLN A 94 -5.80 5.16 -1.68
C GLN A 94 -5.60 5.12 -3.20
N GLU A 95 -4.43 4.70 -3.67
CA GLU A 95 -4.14 4.59 -5.09
C GLU A 95 -4.96 3.48 -5.76
N ALA A 96 -5.15 2.33 -5.10
CA ALA A 96 -6.00 1.25 -5.58
C ALA A 96 -7.45 1.72 -5.82
N GLU A 97 -8.02 2.49 -4.89
CA GLU A 97 -9.35 3.09 -5.03
C GLU A 97 -9.41 4.08 -6.22
N LYS A 98 -8.37 4.94 -6.38
CA LYS A 98 -8.29 5.86 -7.52
C LYS A 98 -8.21 5.11 -8.85
N ILE A 99 -7.39 4.06 -8.92
CA ILE A 99 -7.24 3.20 -10.09
C ILE A 99 -8.59 2.56 -10.43
N GLY A 100 -9.24 1.89 -9.47
CA GLY A 100 -10.55 1.28 -9.66
C GLY A 100 -11.62 2.27 -10.12
N SER A 101 -11.67 3.47 -9.53
CA SER A 101 -12.59 4.53 -9.94
C SER A 101 -12.33 5.03 -11.37
N THR A 102 -11.06 5.01 -11.81
CA THR A 102 -10.65 5.42 -13.15
C THR A 102 -11.05 4.36 -14.17
N TYR A 103 -10.75 3.09 -13.90
CA TYR A 103 -11.15 1.97 -14.76
C TYR A 103 -12.68 1.86 -14.91
N LYS A 104 -13.44 2.15 -13.85
CA LYS A 104 -14.91 2.14 -13.88
C LYS A 104 -15.52 3.09 -14.93
N LYS A 105 -14.81 4.14 -15.35
CA LYS A 105 -15.26 5.03 -16.44
C LYS A 105 -15.25 4.34 -17.81
N TYR A 106 -14.40 3.33 -17.95
CA TYR A 106 -14.20 2.56 -19.19
C TYR A 106 -14.91 1.21 -19.14
N GLU A 107 -15.46 0.81 -17.99
CA GLU A 107 -16.36 -0.33 -17.92
C GLU A 107 -17.57 -0.07 -18.82
N VAL A 108 -17.79 -0.97 -19.79
CA VAL A 108 -18.99 -0.93 -20.62
C VAL A 108 -20.18 -1.10 -19.70
N GLN A 109 -20.89 0.00 -19.44
CA GLN A 109 -22.18 -0.07 -18.77
C GLN A 109 -23.09 -0.88 -19.69
N ASN A 110 -23.31 -2.13 -19.29
CA ASN A 110 -24.24 -3.02 -19.95
C ASN A 110 -25.65 -2.50 -19.64
N HIS A 111 -26.00 -1.39 -20.28
CA HIS A 111 -27.33 -0.83 -20.19
C HIS A 111 -28.21 -1.73 -21.04
N GLY A 112 -28.71 -2.79 -20.39
CA GLY A 112 -29.59 -3.77 -20.99
C GLY A 112 -30.58 -3.13 -21.97
N ASN A 113 -30.95 -3.89 -22.99
CA ASN A 113 -31.74 -3.40 -24.13
C ASN A 113 -32.96 -2.61 -23.65
N ARG A 114 -33.46 -1.65 -24.43
CA ARG A 114 -34.55 -0.72 -24.05
C ARG A 114 -35.73 -1.40 -23.34
N GLN A 115 -36.05 -2.64 -23.68
CA GLN A 115 -37.05 -3.47 -22.99
C GLN A 115 -36.70 -3.81 -21.52
N GLN A 116 -35.46 -4.21 -21.23
CA GLN A 116 -34.98 -4.53 -19.89
C GLN A 116 -35.03 -3.29 -18.97
N ARG A 117 -34.62 -2.11 -19.48
CA ARG A 117 -34.73 -0.83 -18.73
C ARG A 117 -36.17 -0.47 -18.40
N ARG A 118 -37.10 -0.69 -19.34
CA ARG A 118 -38.55 -0.47 -19.13
C ARG A 118 -39.13 -1.43 -18.09
N ALA A 119 -38.73 -2.70 -18.10
CA ALA A 119 -39.18 -3.69 -17.13
C ALA A 119 -38.70 -3.36 -15.71
N TYR A 120 -37.42 -3.01 -15.55
CA TYR A 120 -36.83 -2.61 -14.27
C TYR A 120 -37.55 -1.39 -13.66
N ASN A 121 -37.77 -0.33 -14.44
CA ASN A 121 -38.47 0.87 -13.98
C ASN A 121 -39.94 0.59 -13.59
N LYS A 122 -40.62 -0.35 -14.26
CA LYS A 122 -42.00 -0.73 -13.95
C LYS A 122 -42.09 -1.55 -12.65
N GLN A 123 -41.10 -2.39 -12.35
CA GLN A 123 -41.02 -3.12 -11.08
C GLN A 123 -40.74 -2.19 -9.89
N ASN A 124 -39.81 -1.23 -10.02
CA ASN A 124 -39.49 -0.32 -8.93
C ASN A 124 -40.63 0.66 -8.60
N ARG A 125 -41.41 1.12 -9.59
CA ARG A 125 -42.63 1.93 -9.33
C ARG A 125 -43.73 1.19 -8.58
N LYS A 126 -43.80 -0.14 -8.68
CA LYS A 126 -44.76 -0.96 -7.91
C LYS A 126 -44.32 -1.19 -6.46
N LYS A 127 -43.01 -1.10 -6.15
CA LYS A 127 -42.48 -1.32 -4.81
C LYS A 127 -42.55 -0.08 -3.91
N GLY A 128 -42.56 1.13 -4.47
CA GLY A 128 -42.68 2.39 -3.71
C GLY A 128 -44.11 2.78 -3.31
N HIS A 129 -45.09 1.89 -3.47
CA HIS A 129 -46.50 2.14 -3.18
C HIS A 129 -47.06 1.22 -2.07
N LYS A 130 -46.19 0.73 -1.17
CA LYS A 130 -46.59 0.03 0.07
C LYS A 130 -46.17 0.83 1.27
#